data_AF-A0A7J3J4T4-F1
#
_entry.id   AF-A0A7J3J4T4-F1
#
_cell.length_a   1.000
_cell.length_b   1.000
_cell.length_c   1.000
_cell.angle_alpha   90.00
_cell.angle_beta   90.00
_cell.angle_gamma   90.00
#
_symmetry.space_group_name_H-M   'P 1'
#
loop_
_entity.id
_entity.type
_entity.pdbx_description
1 polymer ?
#
loop_
_entity_poly.entity_id
_entity_poly.type
_entity_poly.pdbx_seq_one_letter_code
_entity_poly.pdbx_strand_id
1 'polypeptide(L)'
;MVKIQERKFVSAPPEKCVGGQVCEYICAWNKENVVKPLKSRIRVVRLNPLVNISITCRLCEDPPCVAACSRDALTQAEENGTILVD
;
A
#
# COMPACT_ATOMS: atom_id res chain seq x y z
N MET A 1 -14.87 0.87 15.36
CA MET A 1 -14.27 -0.24 14.57
C MET A 1 -15.10 -0.43 13.30
N VAL A 2 -14.45 -0.45 12.14
CA VAL A 2 -15.09 -0.69 10.83
C VAL A 2 -15.62 -2.13 10.78
N LYS A 3 -16.85 -2.34 10.32
CA LYS A 3 -17.37 -3.72 10.13
C LYS A 3 -16.53 -4.44 9.06
N ILE A 4 -16.24 -5.73 9.25
CA ILE A 4 -15.42 -6.55 8.32
C ILE A 4 -15.92 -6.44 6.87
N GLN A 5 -17.24 -6.34 6.67
CA GLN A 5 -17.87 -6.25 5.34
C GLN A 5 -17.64 -4.92 4.62
N GLU A 6 -17.25 -3.86 5.33
CA GLU A 6 -17.06 -2.51 4.79
C GLU A 6 -15.58 -2.20 4.50
N ARG A 7 -14.65 -3.02 5.02
CA ARG A 7 -13.21 -2.89 4.74
C ARG A 7 -12.91 -3.21 3.28
N LYS A 8 -12.26 -2.27 2.61
CA LYS A 8 -11.73 -2.45 1.26
C LYS A 8 -10.26 -2.83 1.36
N PHE A 9 -9.80 -3.78 0.54
CA PHE A 9 -8.39 -4.12 0.44
C PHE A 9 -8.00 -4.38 -1.02
N VAL A 10 -6.70 -4.26 -1.29
CA VAL A 10 -6.13 -4.56 -2.61
C VAL A 10 -5.38 -5.89 -2.52
N SER A 11 -5.73 -6.83 -3.40
CA SER A 11 -4.99 -8.08 -3.57
C SER A 11 -4.21 -8.02 -4.89
N ALA A 12 -2.93 -8.32 -4.83
CA ALA A 12 -2.06 -8.39 -5.99
C ALA A 12 -1.40 -9.78 -6.04
N PRO A 13 -1.97 -10.72 -6.81
CA PRO A 13 -1.45 -12.10 -6.88
C PRO A 13 -0.05 -12.11 -7.52
N PRO A 14 0.98 -12.63 -6.83
CA PRO A 14 2.35 -12.67 -7.33
C PRO A 14 2.49 -13.42 -8.67
N GLU A 15 1.66 -14.43 -8.90
CA GLU A 15 1.70 -15.29 -10.09
C GLU A 15 1.36 -14.52 -11.38
N LYS A 16 0.66 -13.39 -11.25
CA LYS A 16 0.30 -12.51 -12.38
C LYS A 16 1.21 -11.29 -12.49
N CYS A 17 2.15 -11.11 -11.55
CA CYS A 17 3.05 -9.97 -11.55
C CYS A 17 4.24 -10.22 -12.49
N VAL A 18 4.24 -9.56 -13.65
CA VAL A 18 5.37 -9.60 -14.59
C VAL A 18 6.54 -8.70 -14.19
N GLY A 19 6.42 -7.99 -13.06
CA GLY A 19 7.47 -7.11 -12.54
C GLY A 19 7.62 -5.76 -13.28
N GLY A 20 6.66 -5.36 -14.13
CA GLY A 20 6.78 -4.18 -15.00
C GLY A 20 6.75 -2.79 -14.34
N GLN A 21 6.51 -2.68 -13.02
CA GLN A 21 6.51 -1.40 -12.26
C GLN A 21 5.51 -0.31 -12.68
N VAL A 22 4.62 -0.58 -13.64
CA VAL A 22 3.61 0.39 -14.11
C VAL A 22 2.74 0.91 -12.96
N CYS A 23 2.35 0.04 -12.03
CA CYS A 23 1.59 0.44 -10.85
C CYS A 23 2.33 1.45 -9.96
N GLU A 24 3.66 1.38 -9.87
CA GLU A 24 4.45 2.34 -9.11
C GLU A 24 4.40 3.73 -9.76
N TYR A 25 4.64 3.78 -11.07
CA TYR A 25 4.60 5.01 -11.87
C TYR A 25 3.24 5.70 -11.82
N ILE A 26 2.16 4.94 -12.05
CA ILE A 26 0.79 5.49 -12.04
C ILE A 26 0.40 5.99 -10.64
N CYS A 27 0.84 5.31 -9.58
CA CYS A 27 0.60 5.77 -8.22
C CYS A 27 1.36 7.08 -7.92
N ALA A 28 2.64 7.17 -8.29
CA ALA A 28 3.44 8.39 -8.11
C ALA A 28 2.86 9.56 -8.92
N TRP A 29 2.44 9.32 -10.17
CA TRP A 29 1.76 10.33 -10.98
C TRP A 29 0.49 10.82 -10.29
N ASN A 30 -0.41 9.92 -9.90
CA ASN A 30 -1.71 10.29 -9.34
C ASN A 30 -1.62 10.97 -7.97
N LYS A 31 -0.61 10.66 -7.17
CA LYS A 31 -0.53 11.14 -5.78
C LYS A 31 0.43 12.32 -5.61
N GLU A 32 1.43 12.43 -6.47
CA GLU A 32 2.52 13.40 -6.32
C GLU A 32 2.77 14.20 -7.60
N ASN A 33 2.05 13.94 -8.69
CA ASN A 33 2.24 14.54 -10.02
C ASN A 33 3.68 14.39 -10.57
N VAL A 34 4.35 13.29 -10.22
CA VAL A 34 5.72 12.98 -10.69
C VAL A 34 5.85 11.54 -11.18
N VAL A 35 6.63 11.34 -12.25
CA VAL A 35 7.00 10.01 -12.78
C VAL A 35 8.24 9.49 -12.06
N LYS A 36 8.19 9.38 -10.73
CA LYS A 36 9.31 8.86 -9.91
C LYS A 36 8.82 7.68 -9.07
N PRO A 37 9.20 6.43 -9.38
CA PRO A 37 8.77 5.24 -8.63
C PRO A 37 9.07 5.35 -7.13
N LEU A 38 10.18 6.00 -6.74
CA LEU A 38 10.52 6.24 -5.33
C LEU A 38 9.48 7.05 -4.56
N LYS A 39 8.62 7.81 -5.24
CA LYS A 39 7.50 8.56 -4.63
C LYS A 39 6.19 7.76 -4.62
N SER A 40 6.19 6.53 -5.12
CA SER A 40 5.04 5.64 -5.10
C SER A 40 4.74 5.11 -3.69
N ARG A 41 3.45 4.87 -3.41
CA ARG A 41 2.97 4.14 -2.23
C ARG A 41 2.91 2.62 -2.46
N ILE A 42 3.21 2.17 -3.68
CA ILE A 42 3.31 0.75 -4.07
C ILE A 42 4.78 0.42 -4.30
N ARG A 43 5.20 -0.81 -3.97
CA ARG A 43 6.54 -1.32 -4.20
C ARG A 43 6.53 -2.62 -4.96
N VAL A 44 7.21 -2.67 -6.10
CA VAL A 44 7.45 -3.93 -6.82
C VAL A 44 8.82 -4.47 -6.42
N VAL A 45 8.80 -5.60 -5.71
CA VAL A 45 10.01 -6.35 -5.34
C VAL A 45 10.20 -7.46 -6.37
N ARG A 46 11.40 -7.50 -6.97
CA ARG A 46 11.80 -8.55 -7.90
C ARG A 46 12.80 -9.47 -7.20
N LEU A 47 12.39 -10.70 -6.92
CA LEU A 47 13.24 -11.75 -6.39
C LEU A 47 13.61 -12.68 -7.53
N ASN A 48 14.53 -12.27 -8.40
CA ASN A 48 14.95 -13.07 -9.54
C ASN A 48 15.72 -14.32 -9.08
N PRO A 49 15.46 -15.51 -9.67
CA PRO A 49 14.46 -15.84 -10.69
C PRO A 49 13.10 -16.30 -10.13
N LEU A 50 12.91 -16.23 -8.82
CA LEU A 50 11.82 -16.86 -8.08
C LEU A 50 10.45 -16.22 -8.33
N VAL A 51 10.28 -14.92 -8.06
CA VAL A 51 8.97 -14.27 -8.06
C VAL A 51 9.08 -12.75 -8.13
N ASN A 52 8.08 -12.11 -8.72
CA ASN A 52 7.85 -10.67 -8.56
C ASN A 52 6.64 -10.44 -7.67
N ILE A 53 6.73 -9.50 -6.75
CA ILE A 53 5.66 -9.21 -5.79
C ILE A 53 5.42 -7.70 -5.77
N SER A 54 4.16 -7.29 -5.95
CA SER A 54 3.76 -5.89 -5.72
C SER A 54 3.13 -5.75 -4.35
N ILE A 55 3.77 -4.95 -3.50
CA ILE A 55 3.40 -4.70 -2.12
C ILE A 55 2.75 -3.31 -2.02
N THR A 56 1.66 -3.22 -1.29
CA THR A 56 0.95 -1.98 -0.98
C THR A 56 0.51 -2.01 0.48
N CYS A 57 0.03 -0.89 1.02
CA CYS A 57 -0.55 -0.86 2.34
C CYS A 57 -1.71 -1.88 2.44
N ARG A 58 -1.68 -2.72 3.47
CA ARG A 58 -2.64 -3.83 3.65
C ARG A 58 -3.92 -3.40 4.35
N LEU A 59 -3.99 -2.15 4.83
CA LEU A 59 -5.14 -1.62 5.58
C LEU A 59 -5.50 -2.55 6.75
N CYS A 60 -4.48 -2.92 7.53
CA CYS A 60 -4.56 -3.92 8.60
C CYS A 60 -5.69 -3.62 9.59
N GLU A 61 -6.29 -4.66 10.14
CA GLU A 61 -7.35 -4.49 11.14
C GLU A 61 -6.86 -3.86 12.42
N ASP A 62 -5.78 -4.42 12.93
CA ASP A 62 -5.00 -3.87 14.01
C ASP A 62 -3.69 -3.38 13.42
N PRO A 63 -3.55 -2.09 13.06
CA PRO A 63 -2.39 -1.57 12.35
C PRO A 63 -1.21 -1.34 13.31
N PRO A 64 -0.17 -2.21 13.31
CA PRO A 64 0.96 -2.05 14.22
C PRO A 64 1.76 -0.77 13.93
N CYS A 65 1.71 -0.27 12.69
CA CYS A 65 2.34 0.99 12.33
C CYS A 65 1.74 2.20 13.05
N VAL A 66 0.41 2.20 13.28
CA VAL A 66 -0.26 3.26 14.06
C VAL A 66 0.13 3.13 15.53
N ALA A 67 0.04 1.92 16.10
CA ALA A 67 0.40 1.67 17.49
C ALA A 67 1.88 2.00 17.81
N ALA A 68 2.78 1.81 16.86
CA ALA A 68 4.20 2.10 17.01
C ALA A 68 4.56 3.59 16.84
N CYS A 69 3.65 4.43 16.34
CA CYS A 69 3.95 5.83 16.04
C CYS A 69 3.94 6.68 17.31
N SER A 70 5.12 6.98 17.86
CA SER A 70 5.24 7.78 19.09
C SER A 70 4.86 9.26 18.96
N ARG A 71 4.55 9.72 17.74
CA ARG A 71 4.19 11.11 17.43
C ARG A 71 2.71 11.24 17.04
N ASP A 72 1.95 10.15 17.06
CA ASP A 72 0.54 10.10 16.66
C ASP A 72 0.28 10.64 15.23
N ALA A 73 1.29 10.59 14.36
CA ALA A 73 1.21 11.06 12.97
C ALA A 73 0.48 10.08 12.03
N LEU A 74 0.11 8.90 12.54
CA LEU A 74 -0.60 7.87 11.80
C LEU A 74 -1.93 7.58 12.47
N THR A 75 -3.01 7.55 11.69
CA THR A 75 -4.35 7.21 12.18
C THR A 75 -5.05 6.26 11.20
N GLN A 76 -6.05 5.50 11.68
CA GLN A 76 -6.87 4.65 10.81
C GLN A 76 -8.26 5.28 10.62
N ALA A 77 -8.67 5.46 9.37
CA ALA A 77 -9.99 5.97 9.02
C ALA A 77 -11.10 4.96 9.35
N GLU A 78 -12.15 5.42 10.03
CA GLU A 78 -13.27 4.58 10.46
C GLU A 78 -14.17 4.11 9.32
N GLU A 79 -14.15 4.79 8.17
CA GLU A 79 -15.03 4.44 7.05
C GLU A 79 -14.56 3.18 6.32
N ASN A 80 -13.25 3.02 6.12
CA ASN A 80 -12.72 2.02 5.19
C ASN A 80 -11.39 1.38 5.63
N GLY A 81 -10.86 1.73 6.80
CA GLY A 81 -9.61 1.18 7.33
C GLY A 81 -8.34 1.77 6.71
N THR A 82 -8.45 2.84 5.92
CA THR A 82 -7.28 3.53 5.33
C THR A 82 -6.37 4.07 6.42
N ILE A 83 -5.06 3.85 6.28
CA ILE A 83 -4.07 4.48 7.16
C ILE A 83 -3.75 5.88 6.62
N LEU A 84 -4.06 6.90 7.40
CA LEU A 84 -3.79 8.29 7.13
C LEU A 84 -2.44 8.68 7.74
N VAL A 85 -1.73 9.56 7.04
CA VAL A 85 -0.42 10.10 7.46
C VAL A 85 -0.55 11.61 7.49
N ASP A 86 -0.17 12.22 8.61
CA ASP A 86 -0.02 13.67 8.79
C ASP A 86 1.41 14.13 8.46
#